data_AF-A0A2V6RIW8-F1
#
_entry.id   AF-A0A2V6RIW8-F1
#
_cell.length_a   1.000
_cell.length_b   1.000
_cell.length_c   1.000
_cell.angle_alpha   90.00
_cell.angle_beta   90.00
_cell.angle_gamma   90.00
#
_symmetry.space_group_name_H-M   'P 1'
#
loop_
_entity.id
_entity.type
_entity.pdbx_description
1 polymer ?
#
loop_
_entity_poly.entity_id
_entity_poly.type
_entity_poly.pdbx_seq_one_letter_code
_entity_poly.pdbx_strand_id
1 'polypeptide(L)'
;EQRVEEHFNFHVLLAEATGNPVYPLLIRAVVDIMEPVWKKTGSPEPLARHTVAFHRKIVNHLMAGDATRAKRELKRHIVEAEKLITASSAKRTPARVARLTRASGR
;
A
#
# COMPACT_ATOMS: atom_id res chain seq x y z
N GLU A 1 7.76 0.92 12.50
CA GLU A 1 8.47 0.17 11.44
C GLU A 1 7.82 -1.18 11.18
N GLN A 2 7.63 -2.04 12.20
CA GLN A 2 6.94 -3.34 12.09
C GLN A 2 5.63 -3.37 11.27
N ARG A 3 4.71 -2.42 11.46
CA ARG A 3 3.41 -2.42 10.75
C ARG A 3 3.52 -2.24 9.23
N VAL A 4 4.55 -1.53 8.76
CA VAL A 4 4.80 -1.34 7.31
C VAL A 4 5.41 -2.63 6.74
N GLU A 5 6.30 -3.25 7.50
CA GLU A 5 6.93 -4.52 7.18
C GLU A 5 5.90 -5.66 7.08
N GLU A 6 4.98 -5.75 8.05
CA GLU A 6 3.87 -6.73 8.07
C GLU A 6 2.92 -6.59 6.88
N HIS A 7 2.66 -5.36 6.43
CA HIS A 7 1.79 -5.10 5.27
C HIS A 7 2.37 -5.67 3.98
N PHE A 8 3.66 -5.42 3.73
CA PHE A 8 4.29 -5.87 2.50
C PHE A 8 4.59 -7.37 2.52
N ASN A 9 4.87 -7.92 3.71
CA ASN A 9 5.08 -9.35 3.88
C ASN A 9 3.85 -10.17 3.45
N PHE A 10 2.63 -9.66 3.63
CA PHE A 10 1.42 -10.31 3.14
C PHE A 10 1.46 -10.60 1.63
N HIS A 11 1.87 -9.63 0.81
CA HIS A 11 1.89 -9.79 -0.64
C HIS A 11 2.99 -10.76 -1.08
N VAL A 12 4.14 -10.74 -0.40
CA VAL A 12 5.25 -11.67 -0.65
C VAL A 12 4.82 -13.11 -0.34
N LEU A 13 4.20 -13.34 0.83
CA LEU A 13 3.69 -14.67 1.21
C LEU A 13 2.65 -15.19 0.23
N LEU A 14 1.75 -14.33 -0.27
CA LEU A 14 0.77 -14.73 -1.28
C LEU A 14 1.44 -15.12 -2.60
N ALA A 15 2.51 -14.42 -2.99
CA ALA A 15 3.29 -14.74 -4.18
C ALA A 15 4.04 -16.08 -4.03
N GLU A 16 4.63 -16.34 -2.87
CA GLU A 16 5.32 -17.60 -2.56
C GLU A 16 4.37 -18.79 -2.58
N ALA A 17 3.15 -18.62 -2.05
CA ALA A 17 2.12 -19.66 -2.03
C ALA A 17 1.67 -20.14 -3.43
N THR A 18 1.98 -19.41 -4.49
CA THR A 18 1.68 -19.84 -5.86
C THR A 18 2.59 -20.96 -6.36
N GLY A 19 3.74 -21.20 -5.70
CA GLY A 19 4.78 -22.11 -6.20
C GLY A 19 5.52 -21.60 -7.45
N ASN A 20 5.21 -20.39 -7.94
CA ASN A 20 5.91 -19.79 -9.07
C ASN A 20 7.11 -18.97 -8.56
N PRO A 21 8.36 -19.32 -8.92
CA PRO A 21 9.55 -18.65 -8.40
C PRO A 21 9.69 -17.19 -8.89
N VAL A 22 9.00 -16.81 -9.96
CA VAL A 22 9.09 -15.45 -10.53
C VAL A 22 8.25 -14.45 -9.73
N TYR A 23 7.11 -14.86 -9.17
CA TYR A 23 6.21 -13.92 -8.49
C TYR A 23 6.82 -13.31 -7.21
N PRO A 24 7.48 -14.07 -6.32
CA PRO A 24 8.15 -13.47 -5.16
C PRO A 24 9.20 -12.44 -5.55
N LEU A 25 9.98 -12.69 -6.61
CA LEU A 25 11.00 -11.75 -7.11
C LEU A 25 10.34 -10.44 -7.57
N LEU A 26 9.29 -10.55 -8.40
CA LEU A 26 8.55 -9.39 -8.88
C LEU A 26 7.92 -8.60 -7.73
N ILE A 27 7.27 -9.29 -6.79
CA ILE A 27 6.54 -8.64 -5.71
C ILE A 27 7.50 -7.98 -4.71
N ARG A 28 8.65 -8.58 -4.41
CA ARG A 28 9.68 -7.95 -3.58
C ARG A 28 10.18 -6.65 -4.22
N ALA A 29 10.46 -6.64 -5.52
CA ALA A 29 10.84 -5.42 -6.22
C ALA A 29 9.76 -4.32 -6.16
N VAL A 30 8.48 -4.69 -6.29
CA VAL A 30 7.37 -3.74 -6.13
C VAL A 30 7.29 -3.22 -4.70
N VAL A 31 7.47 -4.09 -3.69
CA VAL A 31 7.51 -3.71 -2.27
C VAL A 31 8.61 -2.69 -2.01
N ASP A 32 9.82 -2.93 -2.50
CA ASP A 32 10.98 -2.04 -2.30
C ASP A 32 10.72 -0.63 -2.86
N ILE A 33 10.03 -0.55 -4.01
CA ILE A 33 9.63 0.72 -4.62
C ILE A 33 8.53 1.41 -3.80
N MET A 34 7.59 0.64 -3.25
CA MET A 34 6.43 1.16 -2.54
C MET A 34 6.70 1.51 -1.08
N GLU A 35 7.69 0.89 -0.44
CA GLU A 35 7.98 1.08 0.98
C GLU A 35 8.26 2.55 1.36
N PRO A 36 9.08 3.32 0.61
CA PRO A 36 9.31 4.73 0.90
C PRO A 36 8.05 5.59 0.74
N VAL A 37 7.20 5.26 -0.24
CA VAL A 37 5.90 5.94 -0.42
C VAL A 37 5.03 5.67 0.79
N TRP A 38 5.05 4.43 1.29
CA TRP A 38 4.17 4.04 2.38
C TRP A 38 4.58 4.68 3.70
N LYS A 39 5.88 4.63 4.03
CA LYS A 39 6.49 5.32 5.19
C LYS A 39 6.15 6.82 5.18
N LYS A 40 6.18 7.46 4.02
CA LYS A 40 5.86 8.90 3.89
C LYS A 40 4.43 9.23 4.25
N THR A 41 3.46 8.32 4.11
CA THR A 41 2.06 8.60 4.49
C THR A 41 1.84 8.58 6.01
N GLY A 42 2.82 8.10 6.80
CA GLY A 42 2.73 8.00 8.25
C GLY A 42 1.85 6.87 8.76
N SER A 43 1.26 6.05 7.87
CA SER A 43 0.37 4.91 8.16
C SER A 43 -0.50 5.10 9.41
N PRO A 44 -1.43 6.07 9.44
CA PRO A 44 -2.29 6.30 10.60
C PRO A 44 -2.98 5.01 11.04
N GLU A 45 -3.16 4.82 12.34
CA GLU A 45 -3.69 3.55 12.86
C GLU A 45 -5.04 3.08 12.24
N PRO A 46 -6.00 3.96 11.89
CA PRO A 46 -7.19 3.56 11.14
C PRO A 46 -6.88 2.94 9.78
N LEU A 47 -5.84 3.40 9.09
CA LEU A 47 -5.40 2.91 7.79
C LEU A 47 -4.86 1.47 7.90
N ALA A 48 -3.99 1.22 8.88
CA ALA A 48 -3.43 -0.10 9.11
C ALA A 48 -4.55 -1.13 9.39
N ARG A 49 -5.53 -0.78 10.24
CA ARG A 49 -6.70 -1.63 10.50
C ARG A 49 -7.51 -1.90 9.24
N HIS A 50 -7.70 -0.89 8.39
CA HIS A 50 -8.47 -1.02 7.16
C HIS A 50 -7.79 -1.98 6.17
N THR A 51 -6.48 -1.88 5.99
CA THR A 51 -5.73 -2.79 5.13
C THR A 51 -5.72 -4.23 5.66
N VAL A 52 -5.50 -4.42 6.96
CA VAL A 52 -5.57 -5.77 7.57
C VAL A 52 -6.95 -6.40 7.38
N ALA A 53 -8.04 -5.61 7.45
CA ALA A 53 -9.38 -6.11 7.18
C ALA A 53 -9.53 -6.63 5.73
N PHE A 54 -8.93 -5.97 4.75
CA PHE A 54 -8.88 -6.48 3.38
C PHE A 54 -8.05 -7.75 3.25
N HIS A 55 -6.86 -7.80 3.86
CA HIS A 55 -6.00 -9.00 3.84
C HIS A 55 -6.75 -10.23 4.38
N ARG A 56 -7.47 -10.07 5.49
CA ARG A 56 -8.31 -11.14 6.06
C ARG A 56 -9.40 -11.61 5.10
N LYS A 57 -10.10 -10.69 4.43
CA LYS A 57 -11.13 -11.07 3.45
C LYS A 57 -10.55 -11.85 2.27
N ILE A 58 -9.39 -11.43 1.78
CA ILE A 58 -8.69 -12.13 0.69
C ILE A 58 -8.34 -13.55 1.11
N VAL A 59 -7.70 -13.72 2.27
CA VAL A 59 -7.34 -15.05 2.80
C VAL A 59 -8.58 -15.91 3.01
N ASN A 60 -9.65 -15.38 3.60
CA ASN A 60 -10.88 -16.13 3.82
C ASN A 60 -11.48 -16.65 2.51
N HIS A 61 -11.47 -15.85 1.44
CA HIS A 61 -11.93 -16.31 0.12
C HIS A 61 -11.00 -17.35 -0.51
N LEU A 62 -9.68 -17.19 -0.36
CA LEU A 62 -8.71 -18.19 -0.83
C LEU A 62 -8.88 -19.54 -0.10
N MET A 63 -9.03 -19.51 1.23
CA MET A 63 -9.24 -20.71 2.05
C MET A 63 -10.57 -21.40 1.74
N ALA A 64 -11.57 -20.65 1.27
CA ALA A 64 -12.84 -21.20 0.78
C ALA A 64 -12.78 -21.70 -0.68
N GLY A 65 -11.62 -21.62 -1.36
CA GLY A 65 -11.47 -21.98 -2.76
C GLY A 65 -12.09 -20.98 -3.76
N ASP A 66 -12.55 -19.81 -3.30
CA ASP A 66 -13.22 -18.80 -4.14
C ASP A 66 -12.22 -17.77 -4.66
N ALA A 67 -11.44 -18.18 -5.67
CA ALA A 67 -10.44 -17.34 -6.32
C ALA A 67 -11.05 -16.06 -6.94
N THR A 68 -12.30 -16.13 -7.42
CA THR A 68 -12.98 -14.97 -8.03
C THR A 68 -13.26 -13.90 -7.00
N ARG A 69 -13.80 -14.27 -5.84
CA ARG A 69 -14.02 -13.33 -4.73
C ARG A 69 -12.71 -12.82 -4.17
N ALA A 70 -11.71 -13.68 -3.99
CA ALA A 70 -10.38 -13.25 -3.53
C ALA A 70 -9.77 -12.18 -4.46
N LYS A 71 -9.80 -12.42 -5.78
CA LYS A 71 -9.33 -11.46 -6.79
C LYS A 71 -10.09 -10.14 -6.75
N ARG A 72 -11.41 -10.18 -6.55
CA ARG A 72 -12.23 -8.97 -6.43
C ARG A 72 -11.86 -8.18 -5.16
N GLU A 73 -11.70 -8.83 -4.02
CA GLU A 73 -11.29 -8.16 -2.78
C GLU A 73 -9.88 -7.58 -2.90
N LEU A 74 -8.95 -8.28 -3.56
CA LEU A 74 -7.61 -7.76 -3.85
C LEU A 74 -7.66 -6.49 -4.71
N LYS A 75 -8.48 -6.47 -5.77
CA LYS A 75 -8.66 -5.25 -6.59
C LYS A 75 -9.21 -4.08 -5.79
N ARG A 76 -10.23 -4.33 -4.95
CA ARG A 76 -10.80 -3.30 -4.07
C ARG A 76 -9.76 -2.76 -3.09
N HIS A 77 -8.96 -3.65 -2.51
CA HIS A 77 -7.87 -3.28 -1.62
C HIS A 77 -6.87 -2.32 -2.28
N ILE A 78 -6.44 -2.60 -3.52
CA ILE A 78 -5.51 -1.75 -4.27
C ILE A 78 -6.11 -0.36 -4.51
N VAL A 79 -7.38 -0.29 -4.94
CA VAL A 79 -8.07 0.99 -5.19
C VAL A 79 -8.22 1.81 -3.91
N GLU A 80 -8.54 1.19 -2.78
CA GLU A 80 -8.62 1.90 -1.50
C GLU A 80 -7.24 2.36 -1.01
N ALA A 81 -6.21 1.54 -1.16
CA ALA A 81 -4.84 1.92 -0.84
C ALA A 81 -4.36 3.12 -1.67
N GLU A 82 -4.66 3.13 -2.97
CA GLU A 82 -4.35 4.24 -3.88
C GLU A 82 -4.99 5.56 -3.42
N LYS A 83 -6.29 5.54 -3.12
CA LYS A 83 -7.01 6.73 -2.62
C LYS A 83 -6.32 7.32 -1.39
N LEU A 84 -5.85 6.47 -0.49
CA LEU A 84 -5.22 6.86 0.77
C LEU A 84 -3.83 7.46 0.54
N ILE A 85 -3.03 6.84 -0.34
CA ILE A 85 -1.73 7.37 -0.76
C ILE A 85 -1.88 8.75 -1.43
N THR A 86 -2.84 8.89 -2.34
CA THR A 86 -3.11 10.15 -3.06
C THR A 86 -3.64 11.24 -2.13
N ALA A 87 -4.57 10.91 -1.22
CA ALA A 87 -5.12 11.86 -0.26
C ALA A 87 -4.06 12.39 0.73
N SER A 88 -3.12 11.53 1.15
CA SER A 88 -1.99 11.95 1.99
C SER A 88 -1.01 12.89 1.27
N SER A 89 -0.86 12.71 -0.04
CA SER A 89 -0.03 13.57 -0.90
C SER A 89 -0.69 14.93 -1.13
N ALA A 90 -2.00 14.97 -1.34
CA ALA A 90 -2.76 16.22 -1.53
C ALA A 90 -2.77 17.11 -0.27
N LYS A 91 -2.85 16.52 0.93
CA LYS A 91 -2.80 17.26 2.21
C LYS A 91 -1.44 17.93 2.51
N ARG A 92 -0.38 17.62 1.76
CA ARG A 92 0.98 18.17 1.96
C ARG A 92 1.32 19.39 1.10
N THR A 93 0.42 19.86 0.24
CA THR A 93 0.58 21.16 -0.43
C THR A 93 -0.12 22.21 0.42
N PRO A 94 0.59 22.85 1.37
CA PRO A 94 1.09 24.20 1.11
C PRO A 94 2.39 24.51 1.89
N ALA A 95 3.55 24.53 1.23
CA ALA A 95 4.76 25.14 1.81
C ALA A 95 5.86 25.50 0.80
N ARG A 96 5.87 24.91 -0.41
CA ARG A 96 6.99 25.11 -1.35
C ARG A 96 6.81 26.27 -2.35
N VAL A 97 5.67 26.96 -2.34
CA VAL A 97 5.41 28.13 -3.22
C VAL A 97 5.65 29.47 -2.49
N ALA A 98 5.61 29.50 -1.15
CA ALA A 98 5.79 30.73 -0.38
C ALA A 98 7.24 31.23 -0.26
N ARG A 99 8.24 30.44 -0.67
CA ARG A 99 9.67 30.80 -0.54
C ARG A 99 10.24 31.49 -1.79
N LEU A 100 9.54 31.46 -2.93
CA LEU A 100 10.00 32.09 -4.18
C LEU A 100 9.45 33.51 -4.39
N THR A 101 8.38 33.92 -3.69
CA THR A 101 7.80 35.26 -3.83
C THR A 101 8.40 36.32 -2.90
N ARG A 102 9.29 35.95 -1.97
CA ARG A 102 9.99 36.89 -1.06
C ARG A 102 11.41 37.27 -1.48
N ALA A 103 11.93 36.70 -2.57
CA ALA A 103 13.32 36.93 -3.00
C ALA A 103 13.47 37.91 -4.18
N SER A 104 12.39 38.46 -4.75
CA SER A 104 12.45 39.42 -5.88
C SER A 104 12.00 40.84 -5.53
N GLY A 105 12.01 41.21 -4.26
CA GLY A 105 11.61 42.53 -3.79
C GLY A 105 12.69 43.21 -2.95
N ARG A 106 13.80 43.59 -3.58
CA ARG A 106 14.68 44.69 -3.16
C ARG A 106 15.29 45.33 -4.39
#